data_AF-A0A497PQU6-F1
#
_entry.id   AF-A0A497PQU6-F1
#
_cell.length_a   1.000
_cell.length_b   1.000
_cell.length_c   1.000
_cell.angle_alpha   90.00
_cell.angle_beta   90.00
_cell.angle_gamma   90.00
#
_symmetry.space_group_name_H-M   'P 1'
#
loop_
_entity.id
_entity.type
_entity.pdbx_description
1 polymer ?
#
loop_
_entity_poly.entity_id
_entity_poly.type
_entity_poly.pdbx_seq_one_letter_code
_entity_poly.pdbx_strand_id
1 'polypeptide(L)'
;MAKSRIFGLILIIFLLSFSTVLADIKSISVVDDTIFDNKGKNWLIEWSSMYSDYVTASKTPSELKEETGYGAERGFTLKITSADEYTLYDFVYSRDVPEVEIREKTSWWGLSDEEISDFVSANCYDLDQDGIINYGRRVNMWGAVLGVYCFGKRSNIGTIYDITKKTEIFSVTWSFEPEGKSAETFVIDNDHNTEAGMSKKIDNKILIRWGGSFATGSHSPEYSGNKVAKSGNNYYVISKEKYDDWKMEINNDGQNLIIAYIDGKMTKEVAENIINNPAHNLFKWTSKNIEKDKVTFQASTFKYDLDESVYIPDFDVWIDGDYYVKIIVPKGEPKIISFDVPDVTEEGDVQATVKVKNIGDAVGDFEIQITCDKLTPAERTTYIRGIAPGEIKTKKIWLSAPSITKKESGTCSVMVTDLVSRLSDSDTDTYTINPRPKCDVPEVAKFINGRWCFYKCDPETQEYTILVKCCEKGETYYVDDKGIHHCKSAETPPTPTPEECDFGCEWWDIACKFREFMCKVQRFTWGILMFAGFGIGVLIIIWLVFKIISKKL
;
A
#
# COMPACT_ATOMS: atom_id res chain seq x y z
N MET A 1 -6.10 -42.26 -32.32
CA MET A 1 -4.93 -41.40 -32.04
C MET A 1 -5.27 -39.95 -31.64
N ALA A 2 -6.45 -39.39 -31.96
CA ALA A 2 -6.79 -38.00 -31.60
C ALA A 2 -7.14 -37.77 -30.11
N LYS A 3 -7.64 -38.79 -29.37
CA LYS A 3 -8.03 -38.63 -27.95
C LYS A 3 -6.86 -38.49 -26.96
N SER A 4 -5.67 -38.95 -27.32
CA SER A 4 -4.47 -38.87 -26.45
C SER A 4 -3.82 -37.48 -26.44
N ARG A 5 -4.00 -36.68 -27.50
CA ARG A 5 -3.44 -35.32 -27.58
C ARG A 5 -4.24 -34.28 -26.80
N ILE A 6 -5.55 -34.50 -26.62
CA ILE A 6 -6.42 -33.60 -25.85
C ILE A 6 -6.14 -33.73 -24.34
N PHE A 7 -5.87 -34.95 -23.85
CA PHE A 7 -5.51 -35.18 -22.45
C PHE A 7 -4.16 -34.53 -22.07
N GLY A 8 -3.17 -34.55 -22.96
CA GLY A 8 -1.89 -33.88 -22.74
C GLY A 8 -2.01 -32.36 -22.70
N LEU A 9 -2.87 -31.76 -23.54
CA LEU A 9 -3.05 -30.31 -23.57
C LEU A 9 -3.82 -29.80 -22.34
N ILE A 10 -4.82 -30.55 -21.85
CA ILE A 10 -5.55 -30.22 -20.63
C ILE A 10 -4.63 -30.34 -19.41
N LEU A 11 -3.76 -31.35 -19.35
CA LEU A 11 -2.79 -31.51 -18.25
C LEU A 11 -1.75 -30.37 -18.24
N ILE A 12 -1.29 -29.91 -19.40
CA ILE A 12 -0.36 -28.77 -19.50
C ILE A 12 -1.05 -27.45 -19.10
N ILE A 13 -2.32 -27.24 -19.49
CA ILE A 13 -3.08 -26.07 -19.05
C ILE A 13 -3.34 -26.14 -17.54
N PHE A 14 -3.64 -27.32 -16.99
CA PHE A 14 -3.86 -27.51 -15.55
C PHE A 14 -2.56 -27.29 -14.75
N LEU A 15 -1.41 -27.76 -15.25
CA LEU A 15 -0.08 -27.54 -14.66
C LEU A 15 0.41 -26.09 -14.80
N LEU A 16 -0.02 -25.36 -15.84
CA LEU A 16 0.25 -23.93 -16.00
C LEU A 16 -0.75 -23.03 -15.23
N SER A 17 -1.91 -23.56 -14.83
CA SER A 17 -2.89 -22.85 -13.99
C SER A 17 -2.71 -23.09 -12.49
N PHE A 18 -1.81 -23.99 -12.08
CA PHE A 18 -1.17 -23.89 -10.77
C PHE A 18 -0.11 -22.79 -10.84
N SER A 19 -0.58 -21.55 -11.02
CA SER A 19 0.15 -20.40 -10.51
C SER A 19 0.37 -20.71 -9.03
N THR A 20 1.59 -21.14 -8.70
CA THR A 20 2.11 -21.06 -7.34
C THR A 20 1.68 -19.70 -6.84
N VAL A 21 0.82 -19.67 -5.82
CA VAL A 21 0.47 -18.44 -5.13
C VAL A 21 1.77 -18.00 -4.47
N LEU A 22 2.62 -17.34 -5.26
CA LEU A 22 3.83 -16.70 -4.80
C LEU A 22 3.30 -15.61 -3.88
N ALA A 23 3.60 -15.74 -2.59
CA ALA A 23 3.33 -14.66 -1.68
C ALA A 23 3.99 -13.40 -2.24
N ASP A 24 3.16 -12.39 -2.47
CA ASP A 24 3.52 -11.20 -3.21
C ASP A 24 3.72 -10.06 -2.22
N ILE A 25 4.61 -9.14 -2.57
CA ILE A 25 4.69 -7.87 -1.88
C ILE A 25 3.35 -7.18 -2.08
N LYS A 26 2.64 -6.90 -0.98
CA LYS A 26 1.30 -6.30 -1.04
C LYS A 26 1.35 -4.92 -1.69
N SER A 27 2.33 -4.11 -1.28
CA SER A 27 2.60 -2.82 -1.91
C SER A 27 4.05 -2.38 -1.67
N ILE A 28 4.58 -1.60 -2.62
CA ILE A 28 5.82 -0.85 -2.46
C ILE A 28 5.49 0.62 -2.68
N SER A 29 5.94 1.47 -1.76
CA SER A 29 5.79 2.91 -1.87
C SER A 29 7.07 3.63 -1.45
N VAL A 30 7.12 4.92 -1.74
CA VAL A 30 8.21 5.80 -1.31
C VAL A 30 7.65 6.81 -0.31
N VAL A 31 8.21 6.83 0.89
CA VAL A 31 7.80 7.73 1.97
C VAL A 31 8.95 8.65 2.37
N ASP A 32 8.63 9.82 2.95
CA ASP A 32 9.68 10.70 3.49
C ASP A 32 10.36 10.05 4.70
N ASP A 33 11.68 10.21 4.79
CA ASP A 33 12.44 9.60 5.86
C ASP A 33 12.19 10.29 7.20
N THR A 34 11.44 9.60 8.06
CA THR A 34 11.17 9.95 9.45
C THR A 34 11.82 8.97 10.43
N ILE A 35 12.62 8.02 9.92
CA ILE A 35 13.05 6.82 10.66
C ILE A 35 14.58 6.72 10.77
N PHE A 36 15.32 7.04 9.71
CA PHE A 36 16.77 6.91 9.63
C PHE A 36 17.51 8.24 9.81
N ASP A 37 16.78 9.33 10.08
CA ASP A 37 17.27 10.70 10.33
C ASP A 37 18.05 11.32 9.15
N ASN A 38 17.91 10.77 7.93
CA ASN A 38 18.67 11.20 6.75
C ASN A 38 18.02 12.35 5.97
N LYS A 39 16.80 12.78 6.35
CA LYS A 39 15.99 13.80 5.65
C LYS A 39 15.68 13.49 4.17
N GLY A 40 15.98 12.29 3.69
CA GLY A 40 15.69 11.84 2.34
C GLY A 40 14.40 11.04 2.26
N LYS A 41 14.43 9.93 1.52
CA LYS A 41 13.25 9.08 1.25
C LYS A 41 13.56 7.62 1.57
N ASN A 42 12.54 6.86 1.93
CA ASN A 42 12.63 5.43 2.21
C ASN A 42 11.71 4.64 1.28
N TRP A 43 12.12 3.41 0.95
CA TRP A 43 11.18 2.42 0.44
C TRP A 43 10.35 1.89 1.61
N LEU A 44 9.03 1.90 1.50
CA LEU A 44 8.11 1.21 2.39
C LEU A 44 7.53 0.03 1.63
N ILE A 45 7.80 -1.17 2.13
CA ILE A 45 7.27 -2.43 1.62
C ILE A 45 6.25 -2.92 2.65
N GLU A 46 4.98 -2.97 2.25
CA GLU A 46 3.95 -3.65 3.03
C GLU A 46 3.94 -5.13 2.65
N TRP A 47 4.06 -5.99 3.65
CA TRP A 47 4.19 -7.42 3.47
C TRP A 47 3.14 -8.19 4.23
N SER A 48 2.22 -8.81 3.48
CA SER A 48 1.32 -9.84 3.99
C SER A 48 1.78 -11.20 3.47
N SER A 49 2.23 -12.10 4.35
CA SER A 49 2.52 -13.47 3.91
C SER A 49 1.23 -14.20 3.51
N MET A 50 1.30 -15.11 2.55
CA MET A 50 0.24 -16.09 2.28
C MET A 50 0.83 -17.49 2.31
N TYR A 51 0.31 -18.34 3.22
CA TYR A 51 0.33 -19.81 3.26
C TYR A 51 1.62 -20.59 2.91
N SER A 52 2.79 -19.96 2.80
CA SER A 52 4.03 -20.67 2.51
C SER A 52 5.08 -20.42 3.58
N ASP A 53 5.72 -21.51 4.02
CA ASP A 53 6.83 -21.52 4.99
C ASP A 53 8.06 -20.72 4.49
N TYR A 54 8.11 -20.44 3.20
CA TYR A 54 9.15 -19.67 2.56
C TYR A 54 8.57 -18.79 1.45
N VAL A 55 8.87 -17.50 1.51
CA VAL A 55 8.57 -16.54 0.48
C VAL A 55 9.83 -15.85 0.00
N THR A 56 9.95 -15.66 -1.31
CA THR A 56 10.92 -14.75 -1.91
C THR A 56 10.20 -13.74 -2.78
N ALA A 57 10.49 -12.47 -2.58
CA ALA A 57 10.18 -11.43 -3.53
C ALA A 57 11.48 -10.79 -4.01
N SER A 58 11.56 -10.44 -5.27
CA SER A 58 12.68 -9.66 -5.81
C SER A 58 12.14 -8.54 -6.66
N LYS A 59 12.80 -7.38 -6.60
CA LYS A 59 12.45 -6.20 -7.40
C LYS A 59 13.70 -5.65 -8.04
N THR A 60 13.66 -5.57 -9.37
CA THR A 60 14.68 -4.91 -10.20
C THR A 60 14.46 -3.39 -10.18
N PRO A 61 15.48 -2.59 -10.56
CA PRO A 61 15.32 -1.14 -10.70
C PRO A 61 14.17 -0.72 -11.63
N SER A 62 13.94 -1.46 -12.72
CA SER A 62 12.86 -1.18 -13.67
C SER A 62 11.48 -1.41 -13.06
N GLU A 63 11.30 -2.49 -12.30
CA GLU A 63 10.02 -2.81 -11.64
C GLU A 63 9.70 -1.78 -10.56
N LEU A 64 10.70 -1.37 -9.76
CA LEU A 64 10.52 -0.31 -8.76
C LEU A 64 10.09 1.02 -9.40
N LYS A 65 10.65 1.36 -10.56
CA LYS A 65 10.26 2.57 -11.30
C LYS A 65 8.85 2.47 -11.85
N GLU A 66 8.46 1.31 -12.37
CA GLU A 66 7.11 1.08 -12.90
C GLU A 66 6.05 1.14 -11.79
N GLU A 67 6.31 0.53 -10.64
CA GLU A 67 5.36 0.44 -9.53
C GLU A 67 5.24 1.74 -8.72
N THR A 68 6.34 2.45 -8.50
CA THR A 68 6.36 3.60 -7.58
C THR A 68 6.52 4.94 -8.28
N GLY A 69 6.93 4.96 -9.55
CA GLY A 69 7.34 6.16 -10.28
C GLY A 69 8.74 6.67 -9.94
N TYR A 70 9.43 6.08 -8.95
CA TYR A 70 10.78 6.44 -8.55
C TYR A 70 11.81 5.42 -9.04
N GLY A 71 12.93 5.88 -9.59
CA GLY A 71 14.01 4.98 -9.97
C GLY A 71 14.75 4.44 -8.74
N ALA A 72 15.49 3.35 -8.92
CA ALA A 72 16.45 2.84 -7.94
C ALA A 72 17.82 2.65 -8.61
N GLU A 73 18.91 2.85 -7.88
CA GLU A 73 20.25 2.53 -8.39
C GLU A 73 20.44 1.01 -8.55
N ARG A 74 19.77 0.22 -7.70
CA ARG A 74 19.92 -1.24 -7.57
C ARG A 74 18.59 -1.89 -7.19
N GLY A 75 18.42 -3.15 -7.58
CA GLY A 75 17.32 -3.97 -7.10
C GLY A 75 17.57 -4.53 -5.70
N PHE A 76 16.62 -5.32 -5.21
CA PHE A 76 16.77 -6.11 -4.00
C PHE A 76 16.00 -7.43 -4.08
N THR A 77 16.42 -8.39 -3.25
CA THR A 77 15.71 -9.62 -2.96
C THR A 77 15.39 -9.66 -1.48
N LEU A 78 14.12 -9.89 -1.17
CA LEU A 78 13.62 -10.08 0.18
C LEU A 78 13.15 -11.52 0.32
N LYS A 79 13.66 -12.20 1.34
CA LYS A 79 13.31 -13.58 1.68
C LYS A 79 12.75 -13.61 3.10
N ILE A 80 11.65 -14.33 3.26
CA ILE A 80 11.04 -14.58 4.56
C ILE A 80 10.88 -16.07 4.68
N THR A 81 11.36 -16.63 5.78
CA THR A 81 11.14 -18.02 6.14
C THR A 81 10.40 -18.00 7.46
N SER A 82 9.18 -18.53 7.51
CA SER A 82 8.57 -18.78 8.81
C SER A 82 9.42 -19.85 9.51
N ALA A 83 9.72 -19.61 10.77
CA ALA A 83 10.27 -20.62 11.65
C ALA A 83 9.11 -21.31 12.40
N ASP A 84 9.45 -22.35 13.16
CA ASP A 84 8.49 -23.16 13.91
C ASP A 84 7.49 -22.30 14.69
N GLU A 85 6.19 -22.54 14.47
CA GLU A 85 5.13 -22.03 15.33
C GLU A 85 4.85 -23.02 16.46
N TYR A 86 4.70 -22.51 17.67
CA TYR A 86 4.47 -23.34 18.85
C TYR A 86 3.67 -22.60 19.90
N THR A 87 3.18 -23.35 20.88
CA THR A 87 2.37 -22.80 21.96
C THR A 87 2.98 -23.12 23.30
N LEU A 88 3.20 -22.09 24.11
CA LEU A 88 3.65 -22.20 25.49
C LEU A 88 2.46 -22.25 26.42
N TYR A 89 2.45 -23.26 27.28
CA TYR A 89 1.47 -23.41 28.34
C TYR A 89 2.17 -23.25 29.69
N ASP A 90 1.89 -22.16 30.39
CA ASP A 90 2.41 -21.92 31.73
C ASP A 90 1.57 -22.71 32.73
N PHE A 91 2.22 -23.30 33.73
CA PHE A 91 1.53 -24.00 34.81
C PHE A 91 2.13 -23.67 36.17
N VAL A 92 1.25 -23.63 37.18
CA VAL A 92 1.59 -23.30 38.56
C VAL A 92 1.24 -24.44 39.48
N TYR A 93 1.98 -24.58 40.59
CA TYR A 93 1.72 -25.61 41.59
C TYR A 93 0.26 -25.52 42.07
N SER A 94 -0.43 -26.66 42.07
CA SER A 94 -1.79 -26.79 42.60
C SER A 94 -1.76 -27.55 43.92
N ARG A 95 -1.33 -28.82 43.89
CA ARG A 95 -1.28 -29.69 45.08
C ARG A 95 -0.43 -30.94 44.92
N ASP A 96 0.02 -31.48 46.04
CA ASP A 96 0.60 -32.82 46.11
C ASP A 96 -0.48 -33.92 46.12
N VAL A 97 -0.11 -35.09 45.58
CA VAL A 97 -0.93 -36.30 45.54
C VAL A 97 -0.30 -37.34 46.47
N PRO A 98 -0.86 -37.53 47.68
CA PRO A 98 -0.31 -38.48 48.63
C PRO A 98 -0.63 -39.93 48.22
N GLU A 99 0.25 -40.84 48.61
CA GLU A 99 -0.13 -42.23 48.83
C GLU A 99 -0.64 -42.34 50.25
N VAL A 100 -1.80 -42.97 50.43
CA VAL A 100 -2.49 -43.00 51.71
C VAL A 100 -2.48 -44.39 52.33
N GLU A 101 -2.54 -44.43 53.65
CA GLU A 101 -2.82 -45.64 54.40
C GLU A 101 -3.75 -45.34 55.57
N ILE A 102 -4.58 -46.32 55.97
CA ILE A 102 -5.42 -46.15 57.14
C ILE A 102 -4.55 -46.25 58.39
N ARG A 103 -4.57 -45.19 59.19
CA ARG A 103 -4.00 -45.13 60.54
C ARG A 103 -5.12 -45.39 61.53
N GLU A 104 -4.82 -46.15 62.57
CA GLU A 104 -5.79 -46.44 63.62
C GLU A 104 -5.15 -46.46 65.01
N LYS A 105 -5.91 -45.99 66.00
CA LYS A 105 -5.61 -46.15 67.43
C LYS A 105 -6.82 -46.79 68.09
N THR A 106 -6.61 -47.88 68.83
CA THR A 106 -7.68 -48.63 69.50
C THR A 106 -7.43 -48.76 71.00
N SER A 107 -8.49 -48.76 71.80
CA SER A 107 -8.46 -48.99 73.25
C SER A 107 -9.62 -49.87 73.68
N TRP A 108 -9.36 -50.86 74.53
CA TRP A 108 -10.41 -51.68 75.14
C TRP A 108 -11.25 -50.90 76.16
N TRP A 109 -10.67 -49.87 76.78
CA TRP A 109 -11.32 -49.09 77.84
C TRP A 109 -11.92 -47.77 77.34
N GLY A 110 -11.77 -47.47 76.05
CA GLY A 110 -12.09 -46.18 75.47
C GLY A 110 -10.87 -45.27 75.37
N LEU A 111 -10.91 -44.31 74.45
CA LEU A 111 -9.94 -43.24 74.25
C LEU A 111 -10.49 -41.93 74.84
N SER A 112 -9.65 -41.14 75.51
CA SER A 112 -10.02 -39.79 75.93
C SER A 112 -10.06 -38.82 74.74
N ASP A 113 -10.75 -37.69 74.85
CA ASP A 113 -10.77 -36.67 73.79
C ASP A 113 -9.38 -36.11 73.46
N GLU A 114 -8.50 -36.01 74.48
CA GLU A 114 -7.09 -35.63 74.32
C GLU A 114 -6.33 -36.67 73.48
N GLU A 115 -6.48 -37.96 73.81
CA GLU A 115 -5.85 -39.05 73.07
C GLU A 115 -6.32 -39.13 71.61
N ILE A 116 -7.60 -38.82 71.37
CA ILE A 116 -8.19 -38.74 70.04
C ILE A 116 -7.56 -37.56 69.28
N SER A 117 -7.51 -36.37 69.89
CA SER A 117 -6.98 -35.16 69.27
C SER A 117 -5.48 -35.29 68.94
N ASP A 118 -4.69 -35.84 69.85
CA ASP A 118 -3.26 -36.09 69.66
C ASP A 118 -3.02 -37.07 68.51
N PHE A 119 -3.81 -38.15 68.48
CA PHE A 119 -3.71 -39.13 67.40
C PHE A 119 -4.06 -38.49 66.05
N VAL A 120 -5.18 -37.77 65.98
CA VAL A 120 -5.67 -37.17 64.73
C VAL A 120 -4.67 -36.16 64.18
N SER A 121 -4.18 -35.25 65.03
CA SER A 121 -3.20 -34.23 64.62
C SER A 121 -1.86 -34.81 64.16
N ALA A 122 -1.42 -35.92 64.75
CA ALA A 122 -0.14 -36.53 64.42
C ALA A 122 -0.19 -37.50 63.23
N ASN A 123 -1.34 -38.11 62.93
CA ASN A 123 -1.43 -39.25 62.00
C ASN A 123 -2.37 -39.06 60.82
N CYS A 124 -3.36 -38.18 60.93
CA CYS A 124 -4.35 -37.98 59.88
C CYS A 124 -3.88 -36.92 58.90
N TYR A 125 -4.20 -37.12 57.62
CA TYR A 125 -3.90 -36.21 56.55
C TYR A 125 -5.20 -35.68 55.95
N ASP A 126 -5.28 -34.36 55.82
CA ASP A 126 -6.34 -33.66 55.10
C ASP A 126 -6.18 -33.93 53.60
N LEU A 127 -6.97 -34.89 53.10
CA LEU A 127 -6.84 -35.44 51.76
C LEU A 127 -7.37 -34.48 50.71
N ASP A 128 -8.46 -33.77 50.96
CA ASP A 128 -9.01 -32.81 49.99
C ASP A 128 -8.41 -31.41 50.13
N GLN A 129 -7.69 -31.15 51.21
CA GLN A 129 -6.98 -29.89 51.55
C GLN A 129 -7.94 -28.72 51.80
N ASP A 130 -9.11 -29.00 52.38
CA ASP A 130 -10.08 -27.97 52.77
C ASP A 130 -9.82 -27.35 54.16
N GLY A 131 -8.85 -27.88 54.90
CA GLY A 131 -8.48 -27.47 56.25
C GLY A 131 -9.20 -28.23 57.37
N ILE A 132 -10.03 -29.23 57.04
CA ILE A 132 -10.83 -30.02 57.97
C ILE A 132 -10.40 -31.49 57.87
N ILE A 133 -9.76 -32.00 58.91
CA ILE A 133 -9.39 -33.41 58.97
C ILE A 133 -10.61 -34.26 59.35
N ASN A 134 -11.08 -35.09 58.42
CA ASN A 134 -12.12 -36.08 58.69
C ASN A 134 -11.54 -37.39 59.23
N TYR A 135 -12.23 -37.97 60.21
CA TYR A 135 -11.88 -39.26 60.81
C TYR A 135 -13.13 -39.99 61.29
N GLY A 136 -13.03 -41.31 61.35
CA GLY A 136 -14.08 -42.19 61.86
C GLY A 136 -13.81 -42.62 63.30
N ARG A 137 -14.89 -42.82 64.06
CA ARG A 137 -14.86 -43.31 65.45
C ARG A 137 -15.62 -44.62 65.54
N ARG A 138 -15.04 -45.62 66.18
CA ARG A 138 -15.76 -46.84 66.60
C ARG A 138 -16.21 -46.67 68.04
N VAL A 139 -17.51 -46.70 68.29
CA VAL A 139 -18.09 -46.56 69.63
C VAL A 139 -18.74 -47.85 70.10
N ASN A 140 -18.71 -48.12 71.41
CA ASN A 140 -19.47 -49.22 72.01
C ASN A 140 -20.92 -48.80 72.35
N MET A 141 -21.71 -49.75 72.85
CA MET A 141 -23.11 -49.50 73.25
C MET A 141 -23.28 -48.45 74.37
N TRP A 142 -22.21 -48.13 75.09
CA TRP A 142 -22.19 -47.15 76.18
C TRP A 142 -21.64 -45.78 75.73
N GLY A 143 -21.35 -45.62 74.44
CA GLY A 143 -20.81 -44.38 73.85
C GLY A 143 -19.30 -44.19 74.02
N ALA A 144 -18.57 -45.14 74.61
CA ALA A 144 -17.11 -45.04 74.72
C ALA A 144 -16.45 -45.27 73.34
N VAL A 145 -15.51 -44.41 72.96
CA VAL A 145 -14.76 -44.48 71.69
C VAL A 145 -13.68 -45.55 71.79
N LEU A 146 -13.92 -46.73 71.23
CA LEU A 146 -12.99 -47.87 71.22
C LEU A 146 -11.88 -47.74 70.18
N GLY A 147 -12.06 -46.88 69.18
CA GLY A 147 -10.99 -46.59 68.24
C GLY A 147 -11.26 -45.39 67.34
N VAL A 148 -10.19 -44.81 66.82
CA VAL A 148 -10.17 -43.71 65.88
C VAL A 148 -9.39 -44.12 64.65
N TYR A 149 -9.91 -43.77 63.47
CA TYR A 149 -9.41 -44.19 62.17
C TYR A 149 -9.41 -43.02 61.20
N CYS A 150 -8.38 -42.89 60.39
CA CYS A 150 -8.32 -41.88 59.33
C CYS A 150 -7.31 -42.31 58.26
N PHE A 151 -7.33 -41.63 57.12
CA PHE A 151 -6.23 -41.74 56.17
C PHE A 151 -5.05 -40.89 56.64
N GLY A 152 -3.87 -41.50 56.69
CA GLY A 152 -2.60 -40.83 56.89
C GLY A 152 -1.76 -40.86 55.62
N LYS A 153 -0.89 -39.86 55.46
CA LYS A 153 0.07 -39.82 54.35
C LYS A 153 1.19 -40.85 54.58
N ARG A 154 1.33 -41.79 53.65
CA ARG A 154 2.46 -42.75 53.61
C ARG A 154 3.64 -42.16 52.85
N SER A 155 3.38 -41.67 51.63
CA SER A 155 4.40 -41.14 50.72
C SER A 155 3.81 -40.03 49.83
N ASN A 156 4.62 -39.41 48.97
CA ASN A 156 4.13 -38.53 47.91
C ASN A 156 4.29 -39.22 46.55
N ILE A 157 3.19 -39.44 45.84
CA ILE A 157 3.21 -40.10 44.51
C ILE A 157 3.63 -39.08 43.44
N GLY A 158 3.24 -37.81 43.63
CA GLY A 158 3.61 -36.74 42.73
C GLY A 158 2.86 -35.44 43.02
N THR A 159 2.90 -34.54 42.05
CA THR A 159 2.38 -33.18 42.19
C THR A 159 1.53 -32.81 40.98
N ILE A 160 0.44 -32.10 41.22
CA ILE A 160 -0.46 -31.54 40.20
C ILE A 160 -0.22 -30.04 40.08
N TYR A 161 -0.26 -29.56 38.85
CA TYR A 161 -0.13 -28.17 38.46
C TYR A 161 -1.33 -27.75 37.63
N ASP A 162 -1.80 -26.52 37.87
CA ASP A 162 -2.85 -25.87 37.10
C ASP A 162 -2.22 -25.15 35.91
N ILE A 163 -2.70 -25.43 34.69
CA ILE A 163 -2.32 -24.67 33.51
C ILE A 163 -3.02 -23.30 33.58
N THR A 164 -2.25 -22.22 33.59
CA THR A 164 -2.75 -20.86 33.86
C THR A 164 -2.82 -19.99 32.62
N LYS A 165 -1.88 -20.15 31.68
CA LYS A 165 -1.75 -19.28 30.51
C LYS A 165 -1.40 -20.10 29.27
N LYS A 166 -2.01 -19.73 28.14
CA LYS A 166 -1.63 -20.18 26.79
C LYS A 166 -1.07 -18.97 26.05
N THR A 167 0.15 -19.10 25.53
CA THR A 167 0.81 -18.07 24.71
C THR A 167 1.24 -18.72 23.41
N GLU A 168 0.70 -18.25 22.31
CA GLU A 168 1.05 -18.75 20.98
C GLU A 168 2.23 -17.94 20.44
N ILE A 169 3.25 -18.65 19.98
CA ILE A 169 4.53 -18.10 19.57
C ILE A 169 4.76 -18.37 18.09
N PHE A 170 5.16 -17.33 17.37
CA PHE A 170 5.70 -17.42 16.03
C PHE A 170 7.12 -16.86 16.01
N SER A 171 7.90 -17.35 15.07
CA SER A 171 9.21 -16.80 14.75
C SER A 171 9.35 -16.72 13.24
N VAL A 172 9.92 -15.63 12.73
CA VAL A 172 10.11 -15.40 11.30
C VAL A 172 11.54 -14.95 11.07
N THR A 173 12.24 -15.67 10.20
CA THR A 173 13.56 -15.27 9.72
C THR A 173 13.42 -14.48 8.43
N TRP A 174 13.90 -13.26 8.46
CA TRP A 174 14.00 -12.39 7.30
C TRP A 174 15.41 -12.36 6.77
N SER A 175 15.55 -12.24 5.47
CA SER A 175 16.82 -12.06 4.77
C SER A 175 16.64 -11.01 3.68
N PHE A 176 17.36 -9.90 3.77
CA PHE A 176 17.32 -8.83 2.79
C PHE A 176 18.65 -8.72 2.05
N GLU A 177 18.61 -8.76 0.73
CA GLU A 177 19.78 -8.83 -0.15
C GLU A 177 19.67 -7.78 -1.26
N PRO A 178 20.31 -6.60 -1.10
CA PRO A 178 20.44 -5.65 -2.19
C PRO A 178 21.31 -6.23 -3.32
N GLU A 179 21.02 -5.86 -4.55
CA GLU A 179 21.80 -6.31 -5.70
C GLU A 179 23.29 -5.97 -5.54
N GLY A 180 24.15 -6.98 -5.66
CA GLY A 180 25.60 -6.85 -5.51
C GLY A 180 26.08 -6.57 -4.08
N LYS A 181 25.27 -6.84 -3.06
CA LYS A 181 25.65 -6.85 -1.63
C LYS A 181 25.31 -8.21 -1.00
N SER A 182 25.92 -8.53 0.14
CA SER A 182 25.58 -9.74 0.90
C SER A 182 24.22 -9.62 1.56
N ALA A 183 23.48 -10.73 1.65
CA ALA A 183 22.24 -10.79 2.41
C ALA A 183 22.46 -10.50 3.90
N GLU A 184 21.59 -9.69 4.49
CA GLU A 184 21.50 -9.47 5.93
C GLU A 184 20.30 -10.26 6.48
N THR A 185 20.53 -11.12 7.48
CA THR A 185 19.50 -12.02 8.03
C THR A 185 19.20 -11.70 9.49
N PHE A 186 17.93 -11.80 9.89
CA PHE A 186 17.49 -11.51 11.24
C PHE A 186 16.18 -12.21 11.57
N VAL A 187 16.01 -12.53 12.85
CA VAL A 187 14.79 -13.17 13.38
C VAL A 187 13.92 -12.12 14.05
N ILE A 188 12.61 -12.20 13.80
CA ILE A 188 11.55 -11.52 14.54
C ILE A 188 10.63 -12.61 15.08
N ASP A 189 10.50 -12.64 16.40
CA ASP A 189 9.57 -13.52 17.10
C ASP A 189 8.68 -12.68 18.02
N ASN A 190 7.59 -13.28 18.48
CA ASN A 190 6.73 -12.69 19.51
C ASN A 190 6.97 -13.31 20.90
N ASP A 191 8.11 -13.97 21.12
CA ASP A 191 8.51 -14.45 22.43
C ASP A 191 8.99 -13.26 23.29
N HIS A 192 8.72 -13.25 24.59
CA HIS A 192 9.11 -12.19 25.56
C HIS A 192 8.29 -10.86 25.57
N ASN A 193 6.95 -10.91 25.66
CA ASN A 193 6.08 -9.71 25.85
C ASN A 193 6.12 -8.67 24.71
N THR A 194 6.45 -9.12 23.52
CA THR A 194 6.39 -8.38 22.26
C THR A 194 4.94 -8.14 21.84
N GLU A 195 4.53 -6.87 21.78
CA GLU A 195 3.20 -6.44 21.28
C GLU A 195 3.27 -6.01 19.81
N ALA A 196 2.11 -5.97 19.14
CA ALA A 196 2.00 -5.41 17.79
C ALA A 196 2.56 -3.97 17.74
N GLY A 197 3.33 -3.67 16.70
CA GLY A 197 4.05 -2.40 16.55
C GLY A 197 5.51 -2.45 16.98
N MET A 198 6.00 -3.58 17.50
CA MET A 198 7.43 -3.82 17.69
C MET A 198 8.18 -3.66 16.38
N SER A 199 9.33 -3.00 16.44
CA SER A 199 10.19 -2.79 15.28
C SER A 199 11.63 -3.16 15.57
N LYS A 200 12.30 -3.72 14.57
CA LYS A 200 13.72 -4.07 14.61
C LYS A 200 14.46 -3.25 13.59
N LYS A 201 15.35 -2.38 14.06
CA LYS A 201 16.22 -1.56 13.22
C LYS A 201 17.57 -2.27 13.06
N ILE A 202 18.02 -2.40 11.82
CA ILE A 202 19.24 -3.13 11.45
C ILE A 202 20.19 -2.14 10.81
N ASP A 203 21.35 -1.93 11.45
CA ASP A 203 22.45 -1.08 10.96
C ASP A 203 22.05 0.33 10.50
N ASN A 204 20.93 0.86 10.97
CA ASN A 204 20.33 2.11 10.46
C ASN A 204 19.98 2.08 8.95
N LYS A 205 19.82 0.90 8.35
CA LYS A 205 19.51 0.69 6.92
C LYS A 205 18.11 0.12 6.69
N ILE A 206 17.64 -0.73 7.59
CA ILE A 206 16.36 -1.42 7.47
C ILE A 206 15.64 -1.30 8.82
N LEU A 207 14.35 -1.01 8.79
CA LEU A 207 13.45 -1.13 9.93
C LEU A 207 12.34 -2.08 9.54
N ILE A 208 12.07 -3.09 10.36
CA ILE A 208 10.92 -3.97 10.14
C ILE A 208 10.03 -3.92 11.34
N ARG A 209 8.77 -3.63 11.11
CA ARG A 209 7.74 -3.53 12.12
C ARG A 209 6.72 -4.63 11.91
N TRP A 210 6.40 -5.31 12.99
CA TRP A 210 5.30 -6.25 13.01
C TRP A 210 3.97 -5.48 13.14
N GLY A 211 3.14 -5.52 12.11
CA GLY A 211 1.84 -4.84 12.04
C GLY A 211 0.72 -5.56 12.79
N GLY A 212 0.96 -6.81 13.20
CA GLY A 212 -0.03 -7.70 13.81
C GLY A 212 -0.08 -9.03 13.07
N SER A 213 -1.04 -9.87 13.42
CA SER A 213 -1.17 -11.20 12.81
C SER A 213 -2.63 -11.51 12.50
N PHE A 214 -2.85 -12.15 11.36
CA PHE A 214 -4.15 -12.73 11.01
C PHE A 214 -4.20 -14.18 11.48
N ALA A 215 -5.32 -14.59 12.07
CA ALA A 215 -5.53 -16.00 12.38
C ALA A 215 -5.75 -16.78 11.09
N THR A 216 -5.09 -17.93 10.93
CA THR A 216 -5.30 -18.84 9.78
C THR A 216 -6.64 -19.59 9.88
N GLY A 217 -7.25 -19.61 11.07
CA GLY A 217 -8.38 -20.46 11.39
C GLY A 217 -7.97 -21.77 12.06
N SER A 218 -6.69 -22.14 12.01
CA SER A 218 -6.11 -23.16 12.87
C SER A 218 -5.91 -22.58 14.27
N HIS A 219 -6.00 -23.43 15.30
CA HIS A 219 -5.93 -23.01 16.69
C HIS A 219 -5.06 -23.97 17.49
N SER A 220 -4.27 -23.44 18.41
CA SER A 220 -3.58 -24.30 19.38
C SER A 220 -4.58 -25.05 20.25
N PRO A 221 -4.25 -26.28 20.67
CA PRO A 221 -5.12 -27.04 21.56
C PRO A 221 -5.62 -26.24 22.75
N GLU A 222 -6.93 -26.30 22.98
CA GLU A 222 -7.49 -25.75 24.20
C GLU A 222 -6.98 -26.54 25.41
N TYR A 223 -6.72 -25.85 26.52
CA TYR A 223 -6.25 -26.49 27.75
C TYR A 223 -7.30 -26.50 28.85
N SER A 224 -8.52 -26.03 28.56
CA SER A 224 -9.56 -25.79 29.55
C SER A 224 -9.78 -27.01 30.45
N GLY A 225 -9.39 -26.85 31.72
CA GLY A 225 -9.53 -27.87 32.75
C GLY A 225 -8.44 -28.95 32.79
N ASN A 226 -7.59 -29.07 31.79
CA ASN A 226 -6.44 -29.97 31.82
C ASN A 226 -5.47 -29.55 32.94
N LYS A 227 -4.75 -30.54 33.49
CA LYS A 227 -3.71 -30.33 34.50
C LYS A 227 -2.39 -30.90 34.01
N VAL A 228 -1.30 -30.46 34.63
CA VAL A 228 0.00 -31.11 34.49
C VAL A 228 0.26 -31.93 35.75
N ALA A 229 0.55 -33.21 35.59
CA ALA A 229 0.95 -34.10 36.69
C ALA A 229 2.45 -34.42 36.57
N LYS A 230 3.16 -34.38 37.70
CA LYS A 230 4.59 -34.71 37.79
C LYS A 230 4.80 -35.85 38.78
N SER A 231 5.49 -36.90 38.36
CA SER A 231 5.96 -37.97 39.25
C SER A 231 7.42 -38.27 38.96
N GLY A 232 8.28 -38.06 39.97
CA GLY A 232 9.74 -38.03 39.79
C GLY A 232 10.15 -36.97 38.76
N ASN A 233 10.85 -37.41 37.71
CA ASN A 233 11.29 -36.55 36.60
C ASN A 233 10.34 -36.56 35.40
N ASN A 234 9.22 -37.29 35.48
CA ASN A 234 8.27 -37.42 34.38
C ASN A 234 7.10 -36.46 34.56
N TYR A 235 6.67 -35.86 33.45
CA TYR A 235 5.52 -34.97 33.38
C TYR A 235 4.46 -35.55 32.45
N TYR A 236 3.20 -35.26 32.74
CA TYR A 236 2.04 -35.72 31.99
C TYR A 236 1.02 -34.59 31.90
N VAL A 237 0.37 -34.45 30.74
CA VAL A 237 -0.85 -33.65 30.64
C VAL A 237 -2.05 -34.58 30.86
N ILE A 238 -2.86 -34.26 31.86
CA ILE A 238 -4.05 -35.04 32.21
C ILE A 238 -5.33 -34.29 31.94
N SER A 239 -6.37 -35.04 31.58
CA SER A 239 -7.69 -34.48 31.34
C SER A 239 -8.35 -34.02 32.65
N LYS A 240 -9.22 -33.01 32.54
CA LYS A 240 -10.06 -32.56 33.65
C LYS A 240 -10.84 -33.71 34.30
N GLU A 241 -11.45 -34.56 33.47
CA GLU A 241 -12.25 -35.72 33.92
C GLU A 241 -11.45 -36.63 34.85
N LYS A 242 -10.20 -36.97 34.49
CA LYS A 242 -9.37 -37.87 35.30
C LYS A 242 -8.96 -37.23 36.63
N TYR A 243 -8.72 -35.92 36.64
CA TYR A 243 -8.47 -35.18 37.86
C TYR A 243 -9.72 -35.11 38.75
N ASP A 244 -10.88 -34.81 38.16
CA ASP A 244 -12.16 -34.71 38.88
C ASP A 244 -12.61 -36.08 39.44
N ASP A 245 -12.37 -37.19 38.71
CA ASP A 245 -12.59 -38.55 39.19
C ASP A 245 -11.82 -38.79 40.50
N TRP A 246 -10.52 -38.52 40.51
CA TRP A 246 -9.70 -38.65 41.73
C TRP A 246 -10.14 -37.70 42.83
N LYS A 247 -10.45 -36.43 42.49
CA LYS A 247 -10.90 -35.43 43.45
C LYS A 247 -12.21 -35.85 44.14
N MET A 248 -13.10 -36.50 43.41
CA MET A 248 -14.36 -37.03 43.95
C MET A 248 -14.13 -38.13 44.99
N GLU A 249 -13.15 -39.01 44.74
CA GLU A 249 -12.81 -40.11 45.66
C GLU A 249 -12.21 -39.62 46.98
N ILE A 250 -11.44 -38.53 46.94
CA ILE A 250 -10.83 -37.94 48.14
C ILE A 250 -11.76 -36.92 48.85
N ASN A 251 -12.93 -36.63 48.30
CA ASN A 251 -13.85 -35.64 48.86
C ASN A 251 -14.34 -36.05 50.26
N ASN A 252 -14.42 -35.09 51.19
CA ASN A 252 -14.66 -35.35 52.63
C ASN A 252 -13.63 -36.33 53.22
N ASP A 253 -12.38 -36.23 52.78
CA ASP A 253 -11.27 -37.15 53.06
C ASP A 253 -11.59 -38.65 52.99
N GLY A 254 -12.46 -39.06 52.07
CA GLY A 254 -12.85 -40.46 51.96
C GLY A 254 -13.54 -41.01 53.22
N GLN A 255 -14.20 -40.15 54.02
CA GLN A 255 -14.85 -40.52 55.28
C GLN A 255 -15.79 -41.73 55.14
N ASN A 256 -16.52 -41.83 54.02
CA ASN A 256 -17.39 -42.98 53.75
C ASN A 256 -16.62 -44.30 53.68
N LEU A 257 -15.39 -44.29 53.16
CA LEU A 257 -14.52 -45.47 53.10
C LEU A 257 -14.02 -45.86 54.49
N ILE A 258 -13.66 -44.86 55.31
CA ILE A 258 -13.28 -45.09 56.72
C ILE A 258 -14.44 -45.70 57.50
N ILE A 259 -15.67 -45.17 57.35
CA ILE A 259 -16.85 -45.72 58.02
C ILE A 259 -17.13 -47.16 57.55
N ALA A 260 -17.06 -47.42 56.24
CA ALA A 260 -17.27 -48.76 55.70
C ALA A 260 -16.22 -49.76 56.21
N TYR A 261 -14.97 -49.33 56.38
CA TYR A 261 -13.91 -50.13 57.01
C TYR A 261 -14.22 -50.41 58.49
N ILE A 262 -14.57 -49.38 59.27
CA ILE A 262 -14.93 -49.51 60.70
C ILE A 262 -16.09 -50.50 60.90
N ASP A 263 -17.10 -50.44 60.01
CA ASP A 263 -18.28 -51.30 60.02
C ASP A 263 -17.98 -52.74 59.54
N GLY A 264 -16.76 -53.02 59.06
CA GLY A 264 -16.38 -54.33 58.51
C GLY A 264 -17.00 -54.62 57.14
N LYS A 265 -17.53 -53.61 56.44
CA LYS A 265 -18.10 -53.75 55.08
C LYS A 265 -17.01 -53.87 54.00
N MET A 266 -15.79 -53.45 54.31
CA MET A 266 -14.61 -53.59 53.44
C MET A 266 -13.36 -53.82 54.28
N THR A 267 -12.32 -54.39 53.66
CA THR A 267 -11.01 -54.52 54.29
C THR A 267 -10.24 -53.21 54.21
N LYS A 268 -9.23 -53.05 55.07
CA LYS A 268 -8.30 -51.92 55.06
C LYS A 268 -7.68 -51.72 53.68
N GLU A 269 -7.14 -52.78 53.10
CA GLU A 269 -6.51 -52.76 51.79
C GLU A 269 -7.47 -52.30 50.67
N VAL A 270 -8.74 -52.74 50.70
CA VAL A 270 -9.74 -52.30 49.72
C VAL A 270 -10.01 -50.79 49.85
N ALA A 271 -10.16 -50.28 51.07
CA ALA A 271 -10.38 -48.85 51.30
C ALA A 271 -9.18 -47.99 50.83
N GLU A 272 -7.95 -48.42 51.15
CA GLU A 272 -6.72 -47.75 50.69
C GLU A 272 -6.60 -47.76 49.16
N ASN A 273 -6.91 -48.89 48.52
CA ASN A 273 -6.82 -49.04 47.06
C ASN A 273 -7.85 -48.19 46.30
N ILE A 274 -9.02 -47.90 46.88
CA ILE A 274 -10.01 -47.01 46.26
C ILE A 274 -9.45 -45.60 46.09
N ILE A 275 -8.63 -45.12 47.04
CA ILE A 275 -7.98 -43.80 46.93
C ILE A 275 -6.69 -43.86 46.11
N ASN A 276 -5.83 -44.85 46.38
CA ASN A 276 -4.49 -44.93 45.78
C ASN A 276 -4.55 -45.26 44.27
N ASN A 277 -5.47 -46.11 43.82
CA ASN A 277 -5.52 -46.50 42.40
C ASN A 277 -5.85 -45.33 41.45
N PRO A 278 -6.90 -44.51 41.70
CA PRO A 278 -7.13 -43.28 40.94
C PRO A 278 -5.97 -42.31 41.03
N ALA A 279 -5.34 -42.15 42.21
CA ALA A 279 -4.17 -41.30 42.39
C ALA A 279 -3.00 -41.71 41.47
N HIS A 280 -2.68 -43.01 41.39
CA HIS A 280 -1.67 -43.51 40.47
C HIS A 280 -2.02 -43.32 38.99
N ASN A 281 -3.32 -43.33 38.65
CA ASN A 281 -3.77 -43.10 37.28
C ASN A 281 -3.63 -41.64 36.81
N LEU A 282 -3.45 -40.68 37.72
CA LEU A 282 -3.11 -39.29 37.36
C LEU A 282 -1.72 -39.16 36.72
N PHE A 283 -0.83 -40.14 36.91
CA PHE A 283 0.54 -40.09 36.40
C PHE A 283 0.68 -40.84 35.07
N LYS A 284 -0.32 -40.68 34.21
CA LYS A 284 -0.37 -41.20 32.84
C LYS A 284 -0.91 -40.10 31.92
N TRP A 285 -0.47 -40.10 30.67
CA TRP A 285 -1.03 -39.16 29.68
C TRP A 285 -2.50 -39.50 29.42
N THR A 286 -3.39 -38.55 29.68
CA THR A 286 -4.84 -38.75 29.47
C THR A 286 -5.51 -37.61 28.71
N SER A 287 -4.76 -36.54 28.42
CA SER A 287 -5.22 -35.48 27.53
C SER A 287 -5.47 -36.01 26.12
N LYS A 288 -6.62 -35.68 25.55
CA LYS A 288 -7.01 -36.05 24.17
C LYS A 288 -6.72 -34.95 23.15
N ASN A 289 -6.66 -33.70 23.62
CA ASN A 289 -6.46 -32.52 22.79
C ASN A 289 -5.01 -32.06 22.78
N ILE A 290 -4.19 -32.46 23.75
CA ILE A 290 -2.75 -32.23 23.74
C ILE A 290 -2.07 -33.57 23.47
N GLU A 291 -1.43 -33.69 22.31
CA GLU A 291 -0.69 -34.88 21.89
C GLU A 291 0.66 -34.96 22.59
N LYS A 292 1.06 -36.17 23.01
CA LYS A 292 2.24 -36.38 23.86
C LYS A 292 3.55 -36.09 23.14
N ASP A 293 3.63 -36.49 21.87
CA ASP A 293 4.82 -36.41 21.02
C ASP A 293 5.14 -34.99 20.55
N LYS A 294 4.19 -34.06 20.68
CA LYS A 294 4.37 -32.63 20.38
C LYS A 294 4.75 -31.80 21.60
N VAL A 295 4.86 -32.41 22.78
CA VAL A 295 5.11 -31.68 24.03
C VAL A 295 6.54 -31.82 24.52
N THR A 296 7.17 -30.67 24.76
CA THR A 296 8.47 -30.54 25.45
C THR A 296 8.31 -29.74 26.73
N PHE A 297 8.55 -30.37 27.89
CA PHE A 297 8.47 -29.71 29.20
C PHE A 297 9.72 -28.89 29.52
N GLN A 298 9.51 -27.69 30.07
CA GLN A 298 10.56 -26.76 30.48
C GLN A 298 10.19 -26.10 31.81
N ALA A 299 10.74 -26.60 32.92
CA ALA A 299 10.51 -26.05 34.27
C ALA A 299 9.01 -25.88 34.64
N SER A 300 8.47 -24.66 34.54
CA SER A 300 7.08 -24.28 34.84
C SER A 300 6.21 -24.06 33.59
N THR A 301 6.72 -24.43 32.42
CA THR A 301 6.01 -24.32 31.15
C THR A 301 6.17 -25.61 30.35
N PHE A 302 5.32 -25.80 29.34
CA PHE A 302 5.61 -26.75 28.27
C PHE A 302 5.34 -26.14 26.91
N LYS A 303 6.22 -26.46 25.96
CA LYS A 303 6.10 -26.14 24.54
C LYS A 303 5.26 -27.22 23.86
N TYR A 304 4.30 -26.80 23.05
CA TYR A 304 3.54 -27.63 22.14
C TYR A 304 3.85 -27.24 20.69
N ASP A 305 4.46 -28.14 19.94
CA ASP A 305 4.77 -27.91 18.52
C ASP A 305 3.49 -28.03 17.67
N LEU A 306 3.24 -27.06 16.80
CA LEU A 306 2.06 -27.03 15.94
C LEU A 306 2.36 -27.69 14.59
N ASP A 307 1.39 -28.45 14.05
CA ASP A 307 1.51 -29.04 12.71
C ASP A 307 1.26 -28.03 11.59
N GLU A 308 0.48 -26.99 11.91
CA GLU A 308 0.01 -25.97 10.98
C GLU A 308 0.21 -24.60 11.62
N SER A 309 0.56 -23.61 10.78
CA SER A 309 0.58 -22.21 11.20
C SER A 309 -0.78 -21.77 11.72
N VAL A 310 -0.79 -21.16 12.89
CA VAL A 310 -1.95 -20.51 13.52
C VAL A 310 -2.00 -19.02 13.20
N TYR A 311 -0.85 -18.42 12.86
CA TYR A 311 -0.74 -17.00 12.52
C TYR A 311 -0.13 -16.74 11.14
N ILE A 312 -0.66 -15.71 10.48
CA ILE A 312 -0.02 -15.06 9.35
C ILE A 312 0.42 -13.67 9.82
N PRO A 313 1.70 -13.48 10.17
CA PRO A 313 2.18 -12.17 10.59
C PRO A 313 2.25 -11.20 9.40
N ASP A 314 1.83 -9.96 9.66
CA ASP A 314 1.87 -8.82 8.74
C ASP A 314 3.03 -7.91 9.13
N PHE A 315 3.76 -7.40 8.14
CA PHE A 315 4.95 -6.60 8.40
C PHE A 315 5.05 -5.39 7.48
N ASP A 316 5.48 -4.29 8.07
CA ASP A 316 5.92 -3.11 7.34
C ASP A 316 7.44 -3.06 7.35
N VAL A 317 8.06 -2.90 6.19
CA VAL A 317 9.52 -2.87 6.04
C VAL A 317 9.93 -1.53 5.43
N TRP A 318 10.69 -0.74 6.19
CA TRP A 318 11.32 0.47 5.69
C TRP A 318 12.77 0.19 5.35
N ILE A 319 13.20 0.62 4.16
CA ILE A 319 14.57 0.51 3.69
C ILE A 319 15.07 1.90 3.36
N ASP A 320 16.26 2.22 3.87
CA ASP A 320 16.97 3.47 3.60
C ASP A 320 17.16 3.67 2.10
N GLY A 321 16.46 4.66 1.58
CA GLY A 321 16.45 5.02 0.17
C GLY A 321 17.53 6.04 -0.21
N ASP A 322 18.42 6.46 0.68
CA ASP A 322 19.50 7.38 0.33
C ASP A 322 20.83 6.64 0.09
N TYR A 323 21.15 5.66 0.94
CA TYR A 323 22.46 4.98 0.92
C TYR A 323 22.39 3.49 0.64
N TYR A 324 21.26 2.84 0.92
CA TYR A 324 21.18 1.39 0.86
C TYR A 324 20.57 0.89 -0.46
N VAL A 325 19.33 1.26 -0.74
CA VAL A 325 18.67 1.10 -2.05
C VAL A 325 18.33 2.50 -2.57
N LYS A 326 19.32 3.17 -3.14
CA LYS A 326 19.22 4.60 -3.46
C LYS A 326 18.07 4.92 -4.41
N ILE A 327 17.18 5.80 -3.97
CA ILE A 327 16.03 6.34 -4.70
C ILE A 327 16.52 7.44 -5.64
N ILE A 328 16.21 7.25 -6.92
CA ILE A 328 16.42 8.24 -7.96
C ILE A 328 15.10 9.00 -8.12
N VAL A 329 15.04 10.19 -7.52
CA VAL A 329 13.91 11.10 -7.67
C VAL A 329 13.91 11.60 -9.11
N PRO A 330 12.86 11.32 -9.91
CA PRO A 330 12.81 11.75 -11.29
C PRO A 330 12.67 13.28 -11.34
N LYS A 331 13.38 13.92 -12.28
CA LYS A 331 13.53 15.37 -12.34
C LYS A 331 13.27 15.90 -13.75
N GLY A 332 12.69 17.09 -13.83
CA GLY A 332 12.73 17.89 -15.06
C GLY A 332 14.15 18.43 -15.26
N GLU A 333 14.65 18.36 -16.49
CA GLU A 333 15.92 18.96 -16.89
C GLU A 333 15.74 19.71 -18.21
N PRO A 334 15.83 21.04 -18.22
CA PRO A 334 15.62 21.83 -19.42
C PRO A 334 16.85 21.76 -20.34
N LYS A 335 16.60 21.71 -21.65
CA LYS A 335 17.61 21.94 -22.69
C LYS A 335 17.06 22.91 -23.73
N ILE A 336 17.76 24.01 -23.94
CA ILE A 336 17.43 24.98 -24.97
C ILE A 336 17.86 24.41 -26.32
N ILE A 337 16.88 24.17 -27.19
CA ILE A 337 17.11 23.64 -28.54
C ILE A 337 17.43 24.77 -29.51
N SER A 338 16.81 25.93 -29.29
CA SER A 338 17.07 27.15 -30.04
C SER A 338 16.58 28.36 -29.26
N PHE A 339 17.37 29.42 -29.30
CA PHE A 339 16.97 30.76 -28.90
C PHE A 339 17.20 31.71 -30.08
N ASP A 340 16.16 32.39 -30.52
CA ASP A 340 16.18 33.28 -31.69
C ASP A 340 15.58 34.64 -31.31
N VAL A 341 16.35 35.70 -31.55
CA VAL A 341 15.95 37.09 -31.36
C VAL A 341 16.00 37.81 -32.70
N PRO A 342 14.84 38.08 -33.32
CA PRO A 342 14.79 38.78 -34.60
C PRO A 342 15.40 40.18 -34.54
N ASP A 343 15.94 40.63 -35.67
CA ASP A 343 16.31 42.03 -35.85
C ASP A 343 15.10 42.95 -35.64
N VAL A 344 15.32 44.07 -34.94
CA VAL A 344 14.27 45.05 -34.69
C VAL A 344 14.11 45.95 -35.92
N THR A 345 12.91 45.91 -36.47
CA THR A 345 12.47 46.75 -37.59
C THR A 345 11.93 48.08 -37.07
N GLU A 346 11.41 48.94 -37.96
CA GLU A 346 10.92 50.29 -37.62
C GLU A 346 9.85 50.32 -36.51
N GLU A 347 9.16 49.19 -36.26
CA GLU A 347 8.03 49.08 -35.33
C GLU A 347 8.46 49.01 -33.85
N GLY A 348 9.74 48.82 -33.55
CA GLY A 348 10.29 48.90 -32.18
C GLY A 348 10.04 47.70 -31.28
N ASP A 349 9.04 46.85 -31.56
CA ASP A 349 8.77 45.63 -30.78
C ASP A 349 9.09 44.36 -31.60
N VAL A 350 9.70 43.37 -30.95
CA VAL A 350 9.98 42.04 -31.55
C VAL A 350 9.61 40.90 -30.59
N GLN A 351 9.46 39.69 -31.13
CA GLN A 351 9.23 38.47 -30.34
C GLN A 351 10.47 37.58 -30.38
N ALA A 352 11.17 37.45 -29.25
CA ALA A 352 12.15 36.41 -29.07
C ALA A 352 11.46 35.04 -28.94
N THR A 353 12.00 34.02 -29.59
CA THR A 353 11.46 32.65 -29.57
C THR A 353 12.46 31.71 -28.91
N VAL A 354 12.04 31.05 -27.83
CA VAL A 354 12.83 30.02 -27.14
C VAL A 354 12.13 28.66 -27.28
N LYS A 355 12.87 27.64 -27.72
CA LYS A 355 12.41 26.26 -27.77
C LYS A 355 13.14 25.46 -26.71
N VAL A 356 12.39 24.86 -25.79
CA VAL A 356 12.94 24.08 -24.68
C VAL A 356 12.47 22.65 -24.80
N LYS A 357 13.42 21.72 -24.71
CA LYS A 357 13.17 20.29 -24.54
C LYS A 357 13.37 19.89 -23.09
N ASN A 358 12.49 19.08 -22.54
CA ASN A 358 12.81 18.40 -21.28
C ASN A 358 13.63 17.15 -21.58
N ILE A 359 14.90 17.13 -21.18
CA ILE A 359 15.80 15.97 -21.32
C ILE A 359 15.84 15.11 -20.05
N GLY A 360 15.14 15.54 -19.00
CA GLY A 360 14.98 14.79 -17.75
C GLY A 360 13.98 13.65 -17.88
N ASP A 361 13.76 12.94 -16.77
CA ASP A 361 12.95 11.73 -16.68
C ASP A 361 11.60 11.93 -15.98
N ALA A 362 11.31 13.13 -15.48
CA ALA A 362 10.00 13.56 -15.01
C ALA A 362 9.41 14.68 -15.88
N VAL A 363 8.12 14.94 -15.72
CA VAL A 363 7.49 16.17 -16.22
C VAL A 363 8.14 17.39 -15.53
N GLY A 364 8.56 18.37 -16.33
CA GLY A 364 9.22 19.59 -15.85
C GLY A 364 8.36 20.84 -15.97
N ASP A 365 8.48 21.71 -14.98
CA ASP A 365 7.96 23.08 -15.00
C ASP A 365 9.13 24.04 -14.99
N PHE A 366 9.30 24.78 -16.08
CA PHE A 366 10.51 25.57 -16.33
C PHE A 366 10.23 27.07 -16.23
N GLU A 367 11.04 27.75 -15.44
CA GLU A 367 11.16 29.21 -15.40
C GLU A 367 12.11 29.67 -16.50
N ILE A 368 11.73 30.70 -17.24
CA ILE A 368 12.54 31.31 -18.30
C ILE A 368 12.84 32.74 -17.89
N GLN A 369 14.13 33.04 -17.74
CA GLN A 369 14.63 34.38 -17.48
C GLN A 369 15.35 34.91 -18.71
N ILE A 370 14.99 36.11 -19.16
CA ILE A 370 15.62 36.76 -20.32
C ILE A 370 16.25 38.09 -19.91
N THR A 371 17.48 38.32 -20.35
CA THR A 371 18.20 39.58 -20.14
C THR A 371 18.77 40.03 -21.47
N CYS A 372 18.50 41.28 -21.84
CA CYS A 372 19.04 41.90 -23.05
C CYS A 372 19.71 43.21 -22.66
N ASP A 373 20.75 43.61 -23.40
CA ASP A 373 21.49 44.85 -23.15
C ASP A 373 20.71 46.10 -23.57
N LYS A 374 20.04 46.05 -24.73
CA LYS A 374 19.34 47.21 -25.33
C LYS A 374 17.85 47.01 -25.54
N LEU A 375 17.34 45.79 -25.40
CA LEU A 375 15.91 45.52 -25.45
C LEU A 375 15.34 45.36 -24.04
N THR A 376 14.14 45.88 -23.84
CA THR A 376 13.41 45.71 -22.59
C THR A 376 12.38 44.60 -22.77
N PRO A 377 12.50 43.46 -22.08
CA PRO A 377 11.47 42.43 -22.14
C PRO A 377 10.20 42.90 -21.41
N ALA A 378 9.03 42.58 -21.98
CA ALA A 378 7.74 42.84 -21.33
C ALA A 378 7.60 42.07 -20.01
N GLU A 379 8.15 40.85 -19.97
CA GLU A 379 8.27 40.01 -18.77
C GLU A 379 9.73 39.52 -18.67
N ARG A 380 10.44 39.89 -17.60
CA ARG A 380 11.81 39.38 -17.35
C ARG A 380 11.81 37.88 -17.03
N THR A 381 10.73 37.41 -16.42
CA THR A 381 10.55 36.02 -16.01
C THR A 381 9.20 35.52 -16.53
N THR A 382 9.20 34.38 -17.19
CA THR A 382 7.99 33.70 -17.66
C THR A 382 8.10 32.19 -17.46
N TYR A 383 7.04 31.43 -17.70
CA TYR A 383 7.02 30.00 -17.38
C TYR A 383 6.50 29.17 -18.55
N ILE A 384 7.01 27.93 -18.63
CA ILE A 384 6.42 26.84 -19.41
C ILE A 384 6.16 25.67 -18.44
N ARG A 385 4.91 25.20 -18.38
CA ARG A 385 4.51 24.12 -17.47
C ARG A 385 4.21 22.83 -18.21
N GLY A 386 4.35 21.72 -17.49
CA GLY A 386 3.94 20.39 -17.88
C GLY A 386 4.64 19.90 -19.14
N ILE A 387 5.97 20.03 -19.23
CA ILE A 387 6.75 19.49 -20.36
C ILE A 387 7.13 18.05 -20.04
N ALA A 388 6.57 17.09 -20.77
CA ALA A 388 6.89 15.68 -20.58
C ALA A 388 8.34 15.35 -21.02
N PRO A 389 8.96 14.27 -20.49
CA PRO A 389 10.26 13.78 -20.96
C PRO A 389 10.32 13.66 -22.48
N GLY A 390 11.31 14.29 -23.10
CA GLY A 390 11.51 14.32 -24.54
C GLY A 390 10.64 15.30 -25.33
N GLU A 391 9.61 15.90 -24.72
CA GLU A 391 8.73 16.89 -25.34
C GLU A 391 9.47 18.22 -25.55
N ILE A 392 9.15 18.92 -26.65
CA ILE A 392 9.65 20.26 -26.96
C ILE A 392 8.48 21.25 -26.90
N LYS A 393 8.61 22.31 -26.10
CA LYS A 393 7.67 23.43 -26.10
C LYS A 393 8.36 24.73 -26.52
N THR A 394 7.59 25.60 -27.18
CA THR A 394 8.04 26.90 -27.65
C THR A 394 7.40 28.01 -26.81
N LYS A 395 8.19 28.97 -26.37
CA LYS A 395 7.72 30.20 -25.71
C LYS A 395 8.18 31.42 -26.50
N LYS A 396 7.29 32.39 -26.58
CA LYS A 396 7.55 33.69 -27.21
C LYS A 396 7.58 34.76 -26.14
N ILE A 397 8.57 35.64 -26.20
CA ILE A 397 8.77 36.74 -25.24
C ILE A 397 8.83 38.04 -26.03
N TRP A 398 7.99 39.00 -25.66
CA TRP A 398 7.98 40.31 -26.29
C TRP A 398 9.11 41.18 -25.75
N LEU A 399 9.83 41.81 -26.67
CA LEU A 399 10.95 42.69 -26.42
C LEU A 399 10.68 44.04 -27.08
N SER A 400 10.90 45.12 -26.35
CA SER A 400 10.75 46.49 -26.84
C SER A 400 12.10 47.18 -26.95
N ALA A 401 12.35 47.82 -28.09
CA ALA A 401 13.56 48.59 -28.34
C ALA A 401 13.35 50.08 -28.05
N PRO A 402 14.36 50.78 -27.50
CA PRO A 402 14.36 52.23 -27.46
C PRO A 402 14.47 52.80 -28.89
N SER A 403 14.01 54.03 -29.07
CA SER A 403 14.29 54.76 -30.30
C SER A 403 15.79 55.08 -30.39
N ILE A 404 16.38 54.80 -31.56
CA ILE A 404 17.81 54.96 -31.82
C ILE A 404 18.05 55.72 -33.13
N THR A 405 19.12 56.51 -33.18
CA THR A 405 19.47 57.36 -34.34
C THR A 405 20.50 56.74 -35.27
N LYS A 406 21.17 55.66 -34.85
CA LYS A 406 22.14 54.90 -35.64
C LYS A 406 21.90 53.42 -35.41
N LYS A 407 22.18 52.59 -36.43
CA LYS A 407 22.11 51.13 -36.30
C LYS A 407 22.99 50.66 -35.15
N GLU A 408 22.43 49.85 -34.28
CA GLU A 408 23.12 49.29 -33.12
C GLU A 408 22.92 47.77 -33.08
N SER A 409 23.92 47.04 -32.59
CA SER A 409 23.78 45.62 -32.24
C SER A 409 23.63 45.46 -30.73
N GLY A 410 23.00 44.37 -30.33
CA GLY A 410 22.88 43.95 -28.94
C GLY A 410 22.92 42.44 -28.80
N THR A 411 22.81 41.97 -27.56
CA THR A 411 22.81 40.55 -27.22
C THR A 411 21.78 40.28 -26.15
N CYS A 412 20.98 39.24 -26.35
CA CYS A 412 20.12 38.70 -25.33
C CYS A 412 20.69 37.37 -24.84
N SER A 413 20.55 37.13 -23.54
CA SER A 413 20.77 35.82 -22.92
C SER A 413 19.45 35.32 -22.36
N VAL A 414 19.18 34.03 -22.54
CA VAL A 414 18.07 33.33 -21.92
C VAL A 414 18.60 32.24 -21.00
N MET A 415 18.01 32.10 -19.83
CA MET A 415 18.27 31.00 -18.90
C MET A 415 16.95 30.30 -18.60
N VAL A 416 16.93 28.98 -18.73
CA VAL A 416 15.78 28.15 -18.44
C VAL A 416 16.12 27.24 -17.27
N THR A 417 15.33 27.32 -16.19
CA THR A 417 15.59 26.62 -14.93
C THR A 417 14.38 25.80 -14.52
N ASP A 418 14.57 24.54 -14.16
CA ASP A 418 13.50 23.74 -13.58
C ASP A 418 13.16 24.21 -12.16
N LEU A 419 11.87 24.39 -11.90
CA LEU A 419 11.39 24.94 -10.63
C LEU A 419 11.65 24.01 -9.44
N VAL A 420 11.77 22.69 -9.68
CA VAL A 420 11.92 21.68 -8.63
C VAL A 420 13.39 21.30 -8.47
N SER A 421 14.03 20.83 -9.54
CA SER A 421 15.40 20.32 -9.54
C SER A 421 16.46 21.42 -9.52
N ARG A 422 16.10 22.64 -9.92
CA ARG A 422 16.99 23.79 -10.11
C ARG A 422 18.09 23.57 -11.16
N LEU A 423 17.99 22.51 -11.95
CA LEU A 423 18.83 22.34 -13.14
C LEU A 423 18.48 23.42 -14.15
N SER A 424 19.49 23.97 -14.80
CA SER A 424 19.32 25.06 -15.76
C SER A 424 20.16 24.88 -17.00
N ASP A 425 19.70 25.49 -18.09
CA ASP A 425 20.42 25.63 -19.34
C ASP A 425 20.35 27.09 -19.80
N SER A 426 21.33 27.54 -20.56
CA SER A 426 21.44 28.94 -20.99
C SER A 426 21.91 29.05 -22.43
N ASP A 427 21.36 30.02 -23.14
CA ASP A 427 21.72 30.31 -24.52
C ASP A 427 21.75 31.83 -24.76
N THR A 428 22.42 32.25 -25.82
CA THR A 428 22.58 33.66 -26.17
C THR A 428 22.39 33.86 -27.65
N ASP A 429 21.74 34.95 -28.02
CA ASP A 429 21.59 35.34 -29.42
C ASP A 429 21.84 36.84 -29.60
N THR A 430 22.25 37.21 -30.80
CA THR A 430 22.59 38.58 -31.18
C THR A 430 21.56 39.15 -32.14
N TYR A 431 21.23 40.42 -31.96
CA TYR A 431 20.27 41.11 -32.81
C TYR A 431 20.79 42.49 -33.22
N THR A 432 20.19 43.07 -34.25
CA THR A 432 20.42 44.46 -34.63
C THR A 432 19.14 45.28 -34.52
N ILE A 433 19.29 46.50 -33.98
CA ILE A 433 18.24 47.51 -33.94
C ILE A 433 18.53 48.48 -35.08
N ASN A 434 17.58 48.63 -36.00
CA ASN A 434 17.69 49.60 -37.09
C ASN A 434 17.12 50.95 -36.63
N PRO A 435 17.74 52.08 -37.03
CA PRO A 435 17.26 53.39 -36.66
C PRO A 435 15.90 53.64 -37.28
N ARG A 436 15.01 54.32 -36.54
CA ARG A 436 13.72 54.75 -37.11
C ARG A 436 13.98 55.84 -38.15
N PRO A 437 13.33 55.79 -39.32
CA PRO A 437 13.45 56.86 -40.30
C PRO A 437 12.93 58.17 -39.70
N LYS A 438 13.75 59.23 -39.78
CA LYS A 438 13.30 60.59 -39.46
C LYS A 438 12.22 60.99 -40.45
N CYS A 439 11.24 61.77 -40.01
CA CYS A 439 10.23 62.25 -40.94
C CYS A 439 10.81 63.29 -41.90
N ASP A 440 10.54 63.12 -43.19
CA ASP A 440 10.83 64.12 -44.21
C ASP A 440 9.58 64.90 -44.63
N VAL A 441 8.39 64.40 -44.25
CA VAL A 441 7.10 65.03 -44.54
C VAL A 441 6.15 64.96 -43.34
N PRO A 442 5.20 65.92 -43.20
CA PRO A 442 4.35 66.04 -42.02
C PRO A 442 3.43 64.84 -41.78
N GLU A 443 2.97 64.17 -42.84
CA GLU A 443 2.07 63.02 -42.77
C GLU A 443 2.46 61.99 -43.83
N VAL A 444 2.43 60.69 -43.47
CA VAL A 444 2.62 59.57 -44.40
C VAL A 444 1.61 58.46 -44.12
N ALA A 445 1.19 57.75 -45.17
CA ALA A 445 0.46 56.50 -45.03
C ALA A 445 1.45 55.34 -45.19
N LYS A 446 1.50 54.43 -44.21
CA LYS A 446 2.28 53.18 -44.30
C LYS A 446 1.34 51.98 -44.28
N PHE A 447 1.63 50.98 -45.10
CA PHE A 447 0.88 49.72 -45.11
C PHE A 447 1.50 48.76 -44.08
N ILE A 448 0.82 48.56 -42.95
CA ILE A 448 1.31 47.80 -41.80
C ILE A 448 0.27 46.77 -41.39
N ASN A 449 0.70 45.52 -41.22
CA ASN A 449 -0.15 44.39 -40.82
C ASN A 449 -1.43 44.24 -41.67
N GLY A 450 -1.33 44.50 -42.98
CA GLY A 450 -2.43 44.36 -43.93
C GLY A 450 -3.44 45.52 -43.95
N ARG A 451 -3.10 46.68 -43.36
CA ARG A 451 -3.94 47.89 -43.30
C ARG A 451 -3.11 49.13 -43.58
N TRP A 452 -3.73 50.17 -44.13
CA TRP A 452 -3.09 51.49 -44.26
C TRP A 452 -3.27 52.26 -42.96
N CYS A 453 -2.17 52.65 -42.32
CA CYS A 453 -2.17 53.46 -41.10
C CYS A 453 -1.53 54.82 -41.40
N PHE A 454 -2.14 55.88 -40.88
CA PHE A 454 -1.65 57.24 -41.05
C PHE A 454 -0.72 57.62 -39.91
N TYR A 455 0.45 58.11 -40.28
CA TYR A 455 1.47 58.58 -39.37
C TYR A 455 1.64 60.06 -39.55
N LYS A 456 1.67 60.81 -38.45
CA LYS A 456 2.05 62.21 -38.46
C LYS A 456 3.43 62.33 -37.87
N CYS A 457 4.25 63.16 -38.47
CA CYS A 457 5.49 63.52 -37.84
C CYS A 457 5.22 64.36 -36.59
N ASP A 458 5.66 63.86 -35.45
CA ASP A 458 5.75 64.66 -34.25
C ASP A 458 6.84 65.72 -34.45
N PRO A 459 6.49 67.02 -34.46
CA PRO A 459 7.43 68.09 -34.74
C PRO A 459 8.52 68.22 -33.67
N GLU A 460 8.31 67.71 -32.45
CA GLU A 460 9.29 67.77 -31.36
C GLU A 460 10.32 66.64 -31.46
N THR A 461 9.86 65.42 -31.76
CA THR A 461 10.73 64.23 -31.81
C THR A 461 11.28 63.93 -33.21
N GLN A 462 10.70 64.55 -34.26
CA GLN A 462 10.94 64.20 -35.67
C GLN A 462 10.69 62.71 -35.98
N GLU A 463 9.86 62.05 -35.17
CA GLU A 463 9.44 60.67 -35.35
C GLU A 463 8.00 60.61 -35.85
N TYR A 464 7.73 59.63 -36.70
CA TYR A 464 6.37 59.35 -37.15
C TYR A 464 5.57 58.72 -35.99
N THR A 465 4.65 59.49 -35.41
CA THR A 465 3.69 59.01 -34.42
C THR A 465 2.38 58.65 -35.12
N ILE A 466 1.71 57.59 -34.66
CA ILE A 466 0.45 57.14 -35.29
C ILE A 466 -0.62 58.21 -35.08
N LEU A 467 -1.11 58.79 -36.18
CA LEU A 467 -2.20 59.76 -36.14
C LEU A 467 -3.53 59.04 -36.37
N VAL A 468 -4.15 58.64 -35.25
CA VAL A 468 -5.61 58.60 -35.01
C VAL A 468 -6.47 57.63 -35.85
N LYS A 469 -6.02 57.04 -36.96
CA LYS A 469 -6.81 56.03 -37.69
C LYS A 469 -5.98 55.11 -38.58
N CYS A 470 -6.20 53.81 -38.46
CA CYS A 470 -5.87 52.85 -39.51
C CYS A 470 -7.14 52.53 -40.29
N CYS A 471 -7.04 52.38 -41.61
CA CYS A 471 -8.14 51.89 -42.42
C CYS A 471 -8.50 50.45 -42.02
N GLU A 472 -9.78 50.09 -42.15
CA GLU A 472 -10.19 48.72 -41.90
C GLU A 472 -9.63 47.79 -42.98
N LYS A 473 -9.59 46.48 -42.67
CA LYS A 473 -9.04 45.49 -43.58
C LYS A 473 -9.89 45.45 -44.86
N GLY A 474 -9.30 45.83 -46.00
CA GLY A 474 -9.97 45.88 -47.31
C GLY A 474 -10.35 47.28 -47.80
N GLU A 475 -10.19 48.32 -46.99
CA GLU A 475 -10.37 49.71 -47.43
C GLU A 475 -9.13 50.22 -48.19
N THR A 476 -9.35 51.08 -49.18
CA THR A 476 -8.29 51.73 -49.96
C THR A 476 -8.00 53.13 -49.45
N TYR A 477 -6.72 53.53 -49.42
CA TYR A 477 -6.33 54.90 -49.04
C TYR A 477 -6.45 55.85 -50.23
N TYR A 478 -6.83 57.10 -49.96
CA TYR A 478 -6.63 58.21 -50.91
C TYR A 478 -6.31 59.51 -50.15
N VAL A 479 -5.73 60.45 -50.86
CA VAL A 479 -5.43 61.79 -50.34
C VAL A 479 -6.38 62.77 -51.03
N ASP A 480 -7.11 63.56 -50.26
CA ASP A 480 -8.01 64.57 -50.83
C ASP A 480 -7.23 65.78 -51.39
N ASP A 481 -7.93 66.67 -52.08
CA ASP A 481 -7.32 67.86 -52.71
C ASP A 481 -6.73 68.85 -51.67
N LYS A 482 -6.94 68.63 -50.37
CA LYS A 482 -6.38 69.42 -49.26
C LYS A 482 -5.19 68.72 -48.59
N GLY A 483 -4.76 67.57 -49.10
CA GLY A 483 -3.66 66.80 -48.54
C GLY A 483 -4.04 65.96 -47.33
N ILE A 484 -5.33 65.80 -47.02
CA ILE A 484 -5.80 65.01 -45.88
C ILE A 484 -5.97 63.56 -46.31
N HIS A 485 -5.44 62.63 -45.50
CA HIS A 485 -5.54 61.20 -45.75
C HIS A 485 -6.90 60.64 -45.30
N HIS A 486 -7.59 59.92 -46.21
CA HIS A 486 -8.89 59.27 -45.94
C HIS A 486 -8.87 57.78 -46.27
N CYS A 487 -9.72 57.01 -45.59
CA CYS A 487 -10.03 55.63 -45.94
C CYS A 487 -11.32 55.60 -46.77
N LYS A 488 -11.28 54.97 -47.94
CA LYS A 488 -12.46 54.69 -48.77
C LYS A 488 -12.81 53.22 -48.62
N SER A 489 -14.00 52.92 -48.10
CA SER A 489 -14.53 51.56 -48.11
C SER A 489 -14.68 51.09 -49.56
N ALA A 490 -14.23 49.86 -49.85
CA ALA A 490 -14.40 49.26 -51.17
C ALA A 490 -15.89 49.29 -51.56
N GLU A 491 -16.21 49.73 -52.77
CA GLU A 491 -17.57 49.59 -53.31
C GLU A 491 -17.95 48.12 -53.22
N THR A 492 -18.95 47.81 -52.39
CA THR A 492 -19.44 46.45 -52.24
C THR A 492 -19.84 45.92 -53.62
N PRO A 493 -19.22 44.84 -54.13
CA PRO A 493 -19.68 44.21 -55.35
C PRO A 493 -21.15 43.81 -55.18
N PRO A 494 -21.97 43.84 -56.24
CA PRO A 494 -23.38 43.52 -56.16
C PRO A 494 -23.56 42.15 -55.50
N THR A 495 -24.32 42.12 -54.41
CA THR A 495 -24.65 40.89 -53.68
C THR A 495 -25.28 39.89 -54.66
N PRO A 496 -24.65 38.73 -54.94
CA PRO A 496 -25.24 37.74 -55.83
C PRO A 496 -26.52 37.20 -55.21
N THR A 497 -27.57 37.10 -56.02
CA THR A 497 -28.85 36.49 -55.64
C THR A 497 -28.66 35.00 -55.32
N PRO A 498 -29.40 34.43 -54.35
CA PRO A 498 -29.11 33.12 -53.75
C PRO A 498 -29.21 31.86 -54.64
N GLU A 499 -29.42 31.99 -55.95
CA GLU A 499 -29.73 30.85 -56.84
C GLU A 499 -28.51 30.22 -57.52
N GLU A 500 -27.35 30.88 -57.54
CA GLU A 500 -26.14 30.38 -58.17
C GLU A 500 -25.03 30.22 -57.10
N CYS A 501 -24.71 28.96 -56.70
CA CYS A 501 -23.59 28.63 -55.81
C CYS A 501 -22.21 28.85 -56.51
N ASP A 502 -22.07 29.93 -57.24
CA ASP A 502 -20.83 30.37 -57.88
C ASP A 502 -20.51 31.78 -57.38
N PHE A 503 -19.69 31.86 -56.34
CA PHE A 503 -19.38 33.12 -55.67
C PHE A 503 -18.23 33.89 -56.36
N GLY A 504 -17.75 33.43 -57.52
CA GLY A 504 -16.68 34.10 -58.26
C GLY A 504 -15.37 34.23 -57.48
N CYS A 505 -15.10 33.31 -56.55
CA CYS A 505 -13.97 33.41 -55.64
C CYS A 505 -12.63 33.25 -56.40
N GLU A 506 -11.72 34.20 -56.17
CA GLU A 506 -10.28 34.10 -56.52
C GLU A 506 -9.67 32.84 -55.87
N TRP A 507 -8.70 32.21 -56.53
CA TRP A 507 -8.18 30.89 -56.11
C TRP A 507 -7.42 30.93 -54.77
N TRP A 508 -6.93 32.10 -54.35
CA TRP A 508 -6.19 32.28 -53.09
C TRP A 508 -7.09 32.59 -51.89
N ASP A 509 -8.38 32.91 -52.08
CA ASP A 509 -9.31 33.14 -50.96
C ASP A 509 -9.91 31.81 -50.49
N ILE A 510 -9.17 31.14 -49.60
CA ILE A 510 -9.52 29.82 -49.05
C ILE A 510 -10.87 29.87 -48.33
N ALA A 511 -11.19 30.96 -47.63
CA ALA A 511 -12.45 31.08 -46.91
C ALA A 511 -13.64 31.20 -47.88
N CYS A 512 -13.49 31.99 -48.95
CA CYS A 512 -14.48 32.11 -50.02
C CYS A 512 -14.67 30.77 -50.75
N LYS A 513 -13.57 30.11 -51.14
CA LYS A 513 -13.60 28.78 -51.80
C LYS A 513 -14.23 27.70 -50.91
N PHE A 514 -14.00 27.75 -49.60
CA PHE A 514 -14.64 26.84 -48.66
C PHE A 514 -16.16 27.08 -48.58
N ARG A 515 -16.60 28.34 -48.62
CA ARG A 515 -18.04 28.68 -48.69
C ARG A 515 -18.69 28.20 -49.99
N GLU A 516 -18.02 28.38 -51.12
CA GLU A 516 -18.45 27.90 -52.43
C GLU A 516 -18.57 26.36 -52.44
N PHE A 517 -17.58 25.67 -51.88
CA PHE A 517 -17.59 24.22 -51.70
C PHE A 517 -18.74 23.75 -50.79
N MET A 518 -18.94 24.39 -49.64
CA MET A 518 -20.02 24.03 -48.71
C MET A 518 -21.41 24.25 -49.33
N CYS A 519 -21.61 25.30 -50.14
CA CYS A 519 -22.85 25.52 -50.89
C CYS A 519 -23.13 24.37 -51.88
N LYS A 520 -22.10 23.93 -52.63
CA LYS A 520 -22.19 22.80 -53.56
C LYS A 520 -22.46 21.47 -52.84
N VAL A 521 -21.79 21.22 -51.70
CA VAL A 521 -21.99 20.02 -50.87
C VAL A 521 -23.38 19.97 -50.27
N GLN A 522 -23.90 21.10 -49.76
CA GLN A 522 -25.24 21.19 -49.20
C GLN A 522 -26.32 20.91 -50.26
N ARG A 523 -26.11 21.35 -51.50
CA ARG A 523 -27.01 21.05 -52.62
C ARG A 523 -26.96 19.57 -53.02
N PHE A 524 -25.78 18.96 -53.02
CA PHE A 524 -25.62 17.53 -53.29
C PHE A 524 -26.27 16.65 -52.20
N THR A 525 -26.08 17.00 -50.92
CA THR A 525 -26.69 16.27 -49.79
C THR A 525 -28.21 16.41 -49.77
N TRP A 526 -28.77 17.59 -50.07
CA TRP A 526 -30.22 17.76 -50.25
C TRP A 526 -30.79 16.94 -51.41
N GLY A 527 -30.06 16.83 -52.53
CA GLY A 527 -30.42 15.94 -53.63
C GLY A 527 -30.48 14.47 -53.20
N ILE A 528 -29.46 13.97 -52.50
CA ILE A 528 -29.43 12.59 -52.00
C ILE A 528 -30.56 12.32 -50.99
N LEU A 529 -30.83 13.25 -50.07
CA LEU A 529 -31.90 13.10 -49.07
C LEU A 529 -33.29 13.07 -49.71
N MET A 530 -33.53 13.85 -50.76
CA MET A 530 -34.78 13.81 -51.54
C MET A 530 -34.95 12.46 -52.26
N PHE A 531 -33.89 11.91 -52.86
CA PHE A 531 -33.92 10.58 -53.49
C PHE A 531 -34.11 9.43 -52.50
N ALA A 532 -33.44 9.49 -51.34
CA ALA A 532 -33.60 8.49 -50.27
C ALA A 532 -35.01 8.53 -49.66
N GLY A 533 -35.58 9.73 -49.45
CA GLY A 533 -36.96 9.90 -48.99
C GLY A 533 -37.98 9.36 -50.00
N PHE A 534 -37.76 9.58 -51.29
CA PHE A 534 -38.62 9.05 -52.35
C PHE A 534 -38.54 7.51 -52.45
N GLY A 535 -37.34 6.94 -52.32
CA GLY A 535 -37.13 5.49 -52.31
C GLY A 535 -37.83 4.79 -51.14
N ILE A 536 -37.74 5.36 -49.93
CA ILE A 536 -38.44 4.84 -48.75
C ILE A 536 -39.97 4.98 -48.90
N GLY A 537 -40.45 6.11 -49.43
CA GLY A 537 -41.88 6.32 -49.70
C GLY A 537 -42.47 5.31 -50.68
N VAL A 538 -41.74 5.00 -51.77
CA VAL A 538 -42.17 3.98 -52.75
C VAL A 538 -42.20 2.58 -52.11
N LEU A 539 -41.22 2.23 -51.30
CA LEU A 539 -41.20 0.94 -50.59
C LEU A 539 -42.36 0.81 -49.59
N ILE A 540 -42.71 1.90 -48.88
CA ILE A 540 -43.87 1.92 -47.98
C ILE A 540 -45.17 1.75 -48.76
N ILE A 541 -45.32 2.38 -49.92
CA ILE A 541 -46.50 2.23 -50.77
C ILE A 541 -46.60 0.79 -51.31
N ILE A 542 -45.50 0.21 -51.80
CA ILE A 542 -45.46 -1.18 -52.26
C ILE A 542 -45.84 -2.13 -51.12
N TRP A 543 -45.30 -1.91 -49.92
CA TRP A 543 -45.63 -2.71 -48.74
C TRP A 543 -47.11 -2.59 -48.34
N LEU A 544 -47.66 -1.38 -48.35
CA LEU A 544 -49.09 -1.14 -48.08
C LEU A 544 -49.99 -1.81 -49.13
N VAL A 545 -49.62 -1.76 -50.41
CA VAL A 545 -50.34 -2.44 -51.49
C VAL A 545 -50.30 -3.97 -51.29
N PHE A 546 -49.14 -4.54 -50.98
CA PHE A 546 -49.01 -5.97 -50.65
C PHE A 546 -49.89 -6.35 -49.45
N LYS A 547 -49.90 -5.52 -48.41
CA LYS A 547 -50.70 -5.75 -47.19
C LYS A 547 -52.21 -5.65 -47.43
N ILE A 548 -52.65 -4.85 -48.39
CA ILE A 548 -54.05 -4.76 -48.80
C ILE A 548 -54.44 -5.97 -49.66
N ILE A 549 -53.57 -6.42 -50.55
CA ILE A 549 -53.79 -7.61 -51.39
C ILE A 549 -53.83 -8.88 -50.52
N SER A 550 -52.95 -9.02 -49.53
CA SER A 550 -52.92 -10.19 -48.64
C SER A 550 -54.10 -10.28 -47.66
N LYS A 551 -54.97 -9.26 -47.60
CA LYS A 551 -56.21 -9.29 -46.79
C LYS A 551 -57.45 -9.68 -47.60
N LYS A 552 -57.32 -9.81 -48.93
CA LYS A 552 -58.43 -10.18 -49.84
C LYS A 552 -58.23 -11.54 -50.53
N LEU A 553 -57.11 -12.20 -50.29
CA LEU A 553 -56.88 -13.63 -50.48
C LEU A 553 -56.93 -14.28 -49.10
#